data_AF-A0A1Y5TM35-F1
#
_entry.id   AF-A0A1Y5TM35-F1
#
_cell.length_a   1.000
_cell.length_b   1.000
_cell.length_c   1.000
_cell.angle_alpha   90.00
_cell.angle_beta   90.00
_cell.angle_gamma   90.00
#
_symmetry.space_group_name_H-M   'P 1'
#
loop_
_entity.id
_entity.type
_entity.pdbx_description
1 polymer ?
#
loop_
_entity_poly.entity_id
_entity_poly.type
_entity_poly.pdbx_seq_one_letter_code
_entity_poly.pdbx_strand_id
1 'polypeptide(L)'
;MIPAGSRQNQRATARSICQHRPRHLLSGLLQCGACGATYTIVGKARYGCAGHRNRGTCDNDRTIARQALEARVLEGLKSALFTPDLVRTFVAEFQSEWNRLQAEADADWTASGRTLEQTKAKIDAVMSVTCSPESPRL
;
A
#
# COMPACT_ATOMS: atom_id res chain seq x y z
N MET A 1 50.08 44.16 -3.24
CA MET A 1 49.97 43.03 -2.30
C MET A 1 48.79 43.26 -1.38
N ILE A 2 47.61 42.67 -1.65
CA ILE A 2 46.66 42.00 -0.74
C ILE A 2 45.61 41.33 -1.67
N PRO A 3 45.52 39.98 -1.79
CA PRO A 3 44.34 39.35 -2.36
C PRO A 3 43.30 39.07 -1.26
N ALA A 4 42.04 39.29 -1.65
CA ALA A 4 40.85 39.18 -0.83
C ALA A 4 40.62 37.78 -0.24
N GLY A 5 40.16 37.75 1.01
CA GLY A 5 39.83 36.53 1.75
C GLY A 5 38.73 35.71 1.11
N SER A 6 39.01 34.41 0.96
CA SER A 6 38.07 33.39 0.52
C SER A 6 37.08 33.06 1.64
N ARG A 7 35.84 33.52 1.50
CA ARG A 7 34.71 33.02 2.31
C ARG A 7 34.42 31.57 1.90
N GLN A 8 34.99 30.58 2.59
CA GLN A 8 34.52 29.20 2.49
C GLN A 8 33.11 29.11 3.09
N ASN A 9 32.10 29.20 2.21
CA ASN A 9 30.72 28.95 2.58
C ASN A 9 30.42 27.45 2.49
N GLN A 10 30.36 26.84 3.67
CA GLN A 10 29.89 25.50 3.93
C GLN A 10 28.47 25.34 3.37
N ARG A 11 28.31 24.51 2.34
CA ARG A 11 27.00 24.02 1.92
C ARG A 11 26.99 22.51 2.01
N ALA A 12 26.47 22.04 3.15
CA ALA A 12 25.96 20.70 3.30
C ALA A 12 24.96 20.42 2.18
N THR A 13 25.26 19.46 1.31
CA THR A 13 24.35 18.98 0.28
C THR A 13 23.89 17.57 0.63
N ALA A 14 22.56 17.45 0.71
CA ALA A 14 21.79 16.27 1.05
C ALA A 14 22.30 14.98 0.36
N ARG A 15 22.36 13.89 1.14
CA ARG A 15 22.58 12.53 0.62
C ARG A 15 21.57 12.23 -0.47
N SER A 16 22.07 11.92 -1.66
CA SER A 16 21.27 11.60 -2.83
C SER A 16 20.46 10.30 -2.61
N ILE A 17 19.14 10.39 -2.71
CA ILE A 17 18.22 9.24 -2.85
C ILE A 17 18.45 8.46 -4.16
N CYS A 18 19.37 8.92 -5.01
CA CYS A 18 19.79 8.28 -6.25
C CYS A 18 20.90 7.23 -6.08
N GLN A 19 21.14 6.74 -4.85
CA GLN A 19 22.10 5.66 -4.60
C GLN A 19 21.48 4.31 -5.03
N HIS A 20 21.68 3.98 -6.30
CA HIS A 20 21.62 2.64 -6.89
C HIS A 20 20.36 1.82 -6.56
N ARG A 21 19.22 2.14 -7.19
CA ARG A 21 18.05 1.23 -7.19
C ARG A 21 18.52 -0.14 -7.72
N PRO A 22 18.47 -1.21 -6.91
CA PRO A 22 18.84 -2.53 -7.41
C PRO A 22 17.96 -2.86 -8.61
N ARG A 23 18.57 -3.25 -9.73
CA ARG A 23 17.85 -3.51 -10.99
C ARG A 23 16.90 -4.72 -10.87
N HIS A 24 17.09 -5.56 -9.85
CA HIS A 24 16.35 -6.79 -9.61
C HIS A 24 16.03 -6.95 -8.13
N LEU A 25 14.92 -7.65 -7.82
CA LEU A 25 14.32 -7.68 -6.49
C LEU A 25 15.27 -8.26 -5.43
N LEU A 26 16.03 -9.29 -5.81
CA LEU A 26 16.89 -10.05 -4.91
C LEU A 26 18.38 -9.75 -5.07
N SER A 27 18.74 -8.65 -5.73
CA SER A 27 20.14 -8.22 -5.87
C SER A 27 20.78 -7.96 -4.51
N GLY A 28 21.88 -8.66 -4.22
CA GLY A 28 22.65 -8.49 -2.98
C GLY A 28 22.11 -9.28 -1.77
N LEU A 29 20.94 -9.90 -1.89
CA LEU A 29 20.33 -10.69 -0.81
C LEU A 29 20.63 -12.19 -0.90
N LEU A 30 20.89 -12.68 -2.11
CA LEU A 30 21.10 -14.11 -2.37
C LEU A 30 22.55 -14.51 -2.10
N GLN A 31 22.74 -15.63 -1.39
CA GLN A 31 24.05 -16.19 -1.04
C GLN A 31 24.15 -17.65 -1.46
N CYS A 32 25.36 -18.05 -1.87
CA CYS A 32 25.69 -19.42 -2.23
C CYS A 32 25.90 -20.27 -0.97
N GLY A 33 25.15 -21.36 -0.82
CA GLY A 33 25.33 -22.29 0.31
C GLY A 33 26.65 -23.07 0.29
N ALA A 34 27.36 -23.11 -0.85
CA ALA A 34 28.64 -23.83 -0.94
C ALA A 34 29.84 -22.98 -0.54
N CYS A 35 29.88 -21.70 -0.93
CA CYS A 35 31.06 -20.83 -0.71
C CYS A 35 30.74 -19.53 0.04
N GLY A 36 29.49 -19.29 0.44
CA GLY A 36 29.06 -18.05 1.11
C GLY A 36 29.06 -16.79 0.25
N ALA A 37 29.67 -16.84 -0.94
CA ALA A 37 29.67 -15.73 -1.90
C ALA A 37 28.25 -15.35 -2.34
N THR A 38 28.05 -14.07 -2.70
CA THR A 38 26.77 -13.57 -3.20
C THR A 38 26.44 -14.14 -4.58
N TYR A 39 25.15 -14.30 -4.87
CA TYR A 39 24.68 -14.51 -6.23
C TYR A 39 24.61 -13.19 -6.97
N THR A 40 25.09 -13.20 -8.21
CA THR A 40 25.02 -12.08 -9.15
C THR A 40 24.20 -12.47 -10.37
N ILE A 41 23.70 -11.47 -11.10
CA ILE A 41 23.02 -11.73 -12.38
C ILE A 41 24.08 -12.04 -13.44
N VAL A 42 23.91 -13.19 -14.09
CA VAL A 42 24.71 -13.68 -15.20
C VAL A 42 23.85 -13.80 -16.45
N GLY A 43 24.36 -13.27 -17.57
CA GLY A 43 23.67 -13.28 -18.87
C GLY A 43 22.36 -12.49 -18.87
N LYS A 44 21.34 -13.00 -19.58
CA LYS A 44 20.11 -12.26 -19.89
C LYS A 44 19.12 -12.06 -18.72
N ALA A 45 19.15 -12.91 -17.68
CA ALA A 45 18.33 -12.77 -16.45
C ALA A 45 18.46 -14.03 -15.54
N ARG A 46 19.67 -14.50 -15.25
CA ARG A 46 19.87 -15.68 -14.40
C ARG A 46 20.72 -15.31 -13.20
N TYR A 47 20.41 -15.85 -12.03
CA TYR A 47 21.30 -15.77 -10.88
C TYR A 47 22.36 -16.86 -10.98
N GLY A 48 23.61 -16.50 -10.74
CA GLY A 48 24.75 -17.43 -10.66
C GLY A 48 25.68 -17.05 -9.51
N CYS A 49 26.44 -18.02 -9.00
CA CYS A 49 27.38 -17.79 -7.92
C CYS A 49 28.53 -16.88 -8.38
N ALA A 50 28.74 -15.74 -7.70
CA ALA A 50 29.87 -14.85 -8.01
C ALA A 50 31.22 -15.49 -7.70
N GLY A 51 31.29 -16.37 -6.69
CA GLY A 51 32.50 -17.12 -6.35
C GLY A 51 32.95 -18.04 -7.48
N HIS A 52 32.02 -18.74 -8.12
CA HIS A 52 32.31 -19.59 -9.28
C HIS A 52 32.66 -18.73 -10.52
N ARG A 53 31.88 -17.68 -10.79
CA ARG A 53 32.00 -16.91 -12.04
C ARG A 53 33.11 -15.88 -12.08
N ASN A 54 33.31 -15.14 -10.99
CA ASN A 54 34.30 -14.07 -10.96
C ASN A 54 35.64 -14.52 -10.37
N ARG A 55 35.61 -15.46 -9.41
CA ARG A 55 36.82 -15.90 -8.70
C ARG A 55 37.26 -17.32 -9.06
N GLY A 56 36.38 -18.16 -9.62
CA GLY A 56 36.67 -19.56 -9.88
C GLY A 56 36.85 -20.41 -8.61
N THR A 57 36.47 -19.90 -7.44
CA THR A 57 36.75 -20.54 -6.13
C THR A 57 35.59 -21.39 -5.59
N CYS A 58 34.63 -21.73 -6.43
CA CYS A 58 33.45 -22.50 -6.06
C CYS A 58 33.04 -23.40 -7.21
N ASP A 59 32.68 -24.64 -6.93
CA ASP A 59 32.25 -25.62 -7.94
C ASP A 59 30.77 -25.50 -8.32
N ASN A 60 30.05 -24.56 -7.70
CA ASN A 60 28.64 -24.33 -7.99
C ASN A 60 28.45 -23.61 -9.34
N ASP A 61 28.27 -24.40 -10.39
CA ASP A 61 27.98 -23.97 -11.76
C ASP A 61 26.49 -23.70 -12.02
N ARG A 62 25.63 -24.02 -11.05
CA ARG A 62 24.18 -23.93 -11.22
C ARG A 62 23.74 -22.49 -11.34
N THR A 63 22.87 -22.25 -12.31
CA THR A 63 22.21 -20.96 -12.50
C THR A 63 20.71 -21.11 -12.41
N ILE A 64 20.04 -20.12 -11.84
CA ILE A 64 18.58 -20.13 -11.65
C ILE A 64 17.99 -18.95 -12.41
N ALA A 65 16.89 -19.16 -13.13
CA ALA A 65 16.19 -18.06 -13.79
C ALA A 65 15.69 -17.05 -12.76
N ARG A 66 15.94 -15.75 -12.99
CA ARG A 66 15.56 -14.67 -12.06
C ARG A 66 14.08 -14.73 -11.71
N GLN A 67 13.22 -14.79 -12.72
CA GLN A 67 11.77 -14.79 -12.53
C GLN A 67 11.30 -15.98 -11.70
N ALA A 68 11.83 -17.18 -11.93
CA ALA A 68 11.45 -18.37 -11.18
C ALA A 68 11.87 -18.27 -9.70
N LEU A 69 13.07 -17.74 -9.44
CA LEU A 69 13.55 -17.54 -8.07
C LEU A 69 12.77 -16.45 -7.33
N GLU A 70 12.57 -15.30 -7.97
CA GLU A 70 11.81 -14.18 -7.41
C GLU A 70 10.35 -14.61 -7.12
N ALA A 71 9.71 -15.32 -8.04
CA ALA A 71 8.35 -15.83 -7.85
C ALA A 71 8.26 -16.79 -6.65
N ARG A 72 9.21 -17.71 -6.50
CA ARG A 72 9.24 -18.65 -5.38
C ARG A 72 9.44 -17.95 -4.03
N VAL A 73 10.32 -16.95 -3.99
CA VAL A 73 10.58 -16.17 -2.77
C VAL A 73 9.33 -15.35 -2.40
N LEU A 74 8.70 -14.71 -3.37
CA LEU A 74 7.49 -13.92 -3.14
C LEU A 74 6.32 -14.80 -2.69
N GLU A 75 6.17 -15.98 -3.26
CA GLU A 75 5.12 -16.92 -2.83
C GLU A 75 5.37 -17.42 -1.40
N GLY A 76 6.62 -17.73 -1.05
CA GLY A 76 6.99 -18.09 0.33
C GLY A 76 6.78 -16.94 1.32
N LEU A 77 7.06 -15.70 0.90
CA LEU A 77 6.79 -14.53 1.73
C LEU A 77 5.28 -14.32 1.90
N LYS A 78 4.50 -14.50 0.84
CA LYS A 78 3.04 -14.41 0.90
C LYS A 78 2.48 -15.46 1.86
N SER A 79 2.90 -16.72 1.76
CA SER A 79 2.40 -17.75 2.68
C SER A 79 2.83 -17.53 4.13
N ALA A 80 4.04 -17.02 4.36
CA ALA A 80 4.53 -16.73 5.71
C ALA A 80 3.88 -15.48 6.35
N LEU A 81 3.58 -14.44 5.56
CA LEU A 81 2.92 -13.23 6.03
C LEU A 81 1.41 -13.40 6.18
N PHE A 82 0.79 -14.25 5.35
CA PHE A 82 -0.61 -14.63 5.50
C PHE A 82 -0.73 -15.88 6.39
N THR A 83 -0.46 -15.74 7.68
CA THR A 83 -0.94 -16.71 8.67
C THR A 83 -2.47 -16.69 8.65
N PRO A 84 -3.14 -17.76 8.16
CA PRO A 84 -4.59 -17.75 7.95
C PRO A 84 -5.37 -17.46 9.23
N ASP A 85 -4.80 -17.80 10.38
CA ASP A 85 -5.45 -17.66 11.68
C ASP A 85 -5.52 -16.21 12.16
N LEU A 86 -4.46 -15.42 11.97
CA LEU A 86 -4.48 -13.99 12.31
C LEU A 86 -5.42 -13.20 11.40
N VAL A 87 -5.47 -13.56 10.12
CA VAL A 87 -6.39 -12.95 9.15
C VAL A 87 -7.84 -13.31 9.50
N ARG A 88 -8.11 -14.55 9.92
CA ARG A 88 -9.46 -14.99 10.31
C ARG A 88 -10.02 -14.19 11.47
N THR A 89 -9.24 -14.05 12.55
CA THR A 89 -9.68 -13.30 13.73
C THR A 89 -9.90 -11.83 13.38
N PHE A 90 -9.00 -11.23 12.60
CA PHE A 90 -9.16 -9.84 12.15
C PHE A 90 -10.43 -9.64 11.30
N VAL A 91 -10.66 -10.52 10.32
CA VAL A 91 -11.83 -10.41 9.43
C VAL A 91 -13.14 -10.59 10.19
N ALA A 92 -13.19 -11.50 11.16
CA ALA A 92 -14.40 -11.73 11.97
C ALA A 92 -14.77 -10.50 12.81
N GLU A 93 -13.81 -9.94 13.55
CA GLU A 93 -14.03 -8.74 14.35
C GLU A 93 -14.37 -7.53 13.47
N PHE A 94 -13.67 -7.38 12.35
CA PHE A 94 -13.96 -6.31 11.38
C PHE A 94 -15.37 -6.41 10.80
N GLN A 95 -15.84 -7.60 10.43
CA GLN A 95 -17.19 -7.81 9.91
C GLN A 95 -18.26 -7.51 10.95
N SER A 96 -18.03 -7.89 12.21
CA SER A 96 -18.94 -7.57 13.32
C SER A 96 -19.12 -6.05 13.46
N GLU A 97 -18.01 -5.32 13.54
CA GLU A 97 -18.03 -3.86 13.68
C GLU A 97 -18.61 -3.18 12.44
N TRP A 98 -18.29 -3.66 11.24
CA TRP A 98 -18.83 -3.13 9.99
C TRP A 98 -20.35 -3.30 9.91
N ASN A 99 -20.86 -4.47 10.27
CA ASN A 99 -22.29 -4.74 10.29
C ASN A 99 -23.00 -3.86 11.32
N ARG A 100 -22.39 -3.62 12.49
CA ARG A 100 -22.93 -2.70 13.50
C ARG A 100 -23.06 -1.28 12.94
N LEU A 101 -21.99 -0.76 12.35
CA LEU A 101 -21.96 0.59 11.78
C LEU A 101 -22.94 0.75 10.60
N GLN A 102 -23.08 -0.28 9.77
CA GLN A 102 -24.08 -0.28 8.70
C GLN A 102 -25.51 -0.26 9.26
N ALA A 103 -25.81 -1.08 10.27
CA ALA A 103 -27.12 -1.09 10.90
C ALA A 103 -27.47 0.26 11.55
N GLU A 104 -26.50 0.90 12.20
CA GLU A 104 -26.65 2.25 12.75
C GLU A 104 -26.91 3.28 11.65
N ALA A 105 -26.13 3.26 10.57
CA ALA A 105 -26.33 4.16 9.44
C ALA A 105 -27.70 3.96 8.78
N ASP A 106 -28.14 2.72 8.57
CA ASP A 106 -29.46 2.42 8.01
C ASP A 106 -30.60 2.88 8.93
N ALA A 107 -30.44 2.72 10.24
CA ALA A 107 -31.39 3.23 11.22
C ALA A 107 -31.47 4.77 11.19
N ASP A 108 -30.33 5.45 11.05
CA ASP A 108 -30.26 6.91 10.93
C ASP A 108 -30.87 7.40 9.62
N TRP A 109 -30.63 6.71 8.50
CA TRP A 109 -31.24 7.01 7.20
C TRP A 109 -32.76 6.88 7.26
N THR A 110 -33.27 5.79 7.84
CA THR A 110 -34.72 5.57 7.97
C THR A 110 -35.37 6.56 8.96
N ALA A 111 -34.70 6.92 10.06
CA ALA A 111 -35.15 7.97 10.98
C ALA A 111 -35.19 9.35 10.30
N SER A 112 -34.15 9.69 9.55
CA SER A 112 -34.05 10.94 8.79
C SER A 112 -35.15 11.01 7.73
N GLY A 113 -35.39 9.91 7.01
CA GLY A 113 -36.48 9.81 6.02
C GLY A 113 -37.87 10.04 6.65
N ARG A 114 -38.13 9.42 7.82
CA ARG A 114 -39.40 9.64 8.56
C ARG A 114 -39.57 11.09 9.00
N THR A 115 -38.51 11.70 9.51
CA THR A 115 -38.53 13.11 9.93
C THR A 115 -38.80 14.04 8.74
N LEU A 116 -38.23 13.74 7.58
CA LEU A 116 -38.44 14.49 6.35
C LEU A 116 -39.90 14.40 5.88
N GLU A 117 -40.48 13.20 5.86
CA GLU A 117 -41.89 13.01 5.51
C GLU A 117 -42.85 13.71 6.48
N GLN A 118 -42.58 13.64 7.79
CA GLN A 118 -43.37 14.37 8.79
C GLN A 118 -43.27 15.90 8.60
N THR A 119 -42.08 16.40 8.26
CA THR A 119 -41.86 17.84 8.05
C THR A 119 -42.57 18.30 6.78
N LYS A 120 -42.53 17.52 5.69
CA LYS A 120 -43.30 17.79 4.47
C LYS A 120 -44.80 17.82 4.75
N ALA A 121 -45.35 16.80 5.44
CA ALA A 121 -46.77 16.77 5.77
C ALA A 121 -47.22 17.97 6.61
N LYS A 122 -46.36 18.46 7.53
CA LYS A 122 -46.63 19.70 8.29
C LYS A 122 -46.64 20.94 7.40
N ILE A 123 -45.69 21.05 6.46
CA ILE A 123 -45.65 22.14 5.49
C ILE A 123 -46.92 22.13 4.64
N ASP A 124 -47.32 20.97 4.10
CA ASP A 124 -48.52 20.81 3.28
C ASP A 124 -49.80 21.18 4.06
N ALA A 125 -49.88 20.76 5.33
CA ALA A 125 -50.99 21.14 6.21
C ALA A 125 -51.07 22.67 6.40
N VAL A 126 -49.95 23.34 6.68
CA VAL A 126 -49.92 24.81 6.81
C VAL A 126 -50.31 25.48 5.49
N MET A 127 -49.77 25.01 4.37
CA MET A 127 -50.11 25.54 3.03
C MET A 127 -51.59 25.37 2.71
N SER A 128 -52.22 24.28 3.14
CA SER A 128 -53.66 24.07 2.95
C SER A 128 -54.52 25.07 3.72
N VAL A 129 -54.06 25.54 4.88
CA VAL A 129 -54.77 26.55 5.70
C VAL A 129 -54.57 27.95 5.12
N THR A 130 -53.35 28.29 4.68
CA THR A 130 -53.04 29.62 4.14
C THR A 130 -53.51 29.82 2.70
N CYS A 131 -53.70 28.74 1.95
CA CYS A 131 -54.13 28.77 0.55
C CYS A 131 -55.60 28.34 0.36
N SER A 132 -56.45 28.55 1.37
CA SER A 132 -57.90 28.34 1.21
C SER A 132 -58.44 29.32 0.15
N PRO A 133 -59.09 28.83 -0.93
CA PRO A 133 -59.52 29.66 -2.06
C PRO A 133 -60.83 30.40 -1.76
N GLU A 134 -60.78 31.44 -0.92
CA GLU A 134 -61.76 32.54 -0.93
C GLU A 134 -61.26 33.75 -0.13
N SER A 135 -60.59 34.68 -0.82
CA SER A 135 -60.58 36.08 -0.40
C SER A 135 -61.44 36.86 -1.38
N PRO A 136 -62.61 37.39 -0.97
CA PRO A 136 -63.35 38.34 -1.79
C PRO A 136 -62.46 39.55 -2.00
N ARG A 137 -62.23 39.91 -3.27
CA ARG A 137 -61.62 41.19 -3.61
C ARG A 137 -62.52 42.31 -3.08
N LEU A 138 -61.97 43.14 -2.21
CA LEU A 138 -62.35 44.54 -2.06
C LEU A 138 -61.08 45.38 -2.10
#